data_AF-A0A1J4MJA2-F1
#
_entry.id   AF-A0A1J4MJA2-F1
#
_cell.length_a   1.000
_cell.length_b   1.000
_cell.length_c   1.000
_cell.angle_alpha   90.00
_cell.angle_beta   90.00
_cell.angle_gamma   90.00
#
_symmetry.space_group_name_H-M   'P 1'
#
loop_
_entity.id
_entity.type
_entity.pdbx_description
1 polymer ?
#
loop_
_entity_poly.entity_id
_entity_poly.type
_entity_poly.pdbx_seq_one_letter_code
_entity_poly.pdbx_strand_id
1 'polypeptide(L)'
;MSTKQSLRLNEAQLVAVRETFDLADDDSDGKINFDQACILFRVLGQTITDRDLKTALLESWPGLDIQSEGSRDKGFKKIDTNALAPIEFDAFIKIFRAKYKVPFDENTIIEAFQVFDPDNTGLMPANSFIQLMTTAGEPVPTNDVEDLLLLANVDKDGNFDYTQLAKRLVEGPKNVRVL
;
A
#
# COMPACT_ATOMS: atom_id res chain seq x y z
N MET A 1 -10.25 5.81 22.76
CA MET A 1 -10.80 6.57 21.61
C MET A 1 -9.62 7.12 20.83
N SER A 2 -9.26 6.51 19.71
CA SER A 2 -8.11 6.95 18.92
C SER A 2 -8.54 8.11 18.03
N THR A 3 -8.08 9.31 18.34
CA THR A 3 -8.31 10.51 17.53
C THR A 3 -7.72 10.24 16.15
N LYS A 4 -8.57 10.07 15.12
CA LYS A 4 -8.10 10.01 13.72
C LYS A 4 -7.33 11.30 13.44
N GLN A 5 -6.01 11.23 13.48
CA GLN A 5 -5.14 12.34 13.13
C GLN A 5 -5.30 12.53 11.63
N SER A 6 -6.09 13.53 11.22
CA SER A 6 -6.27 13.83 9.80
C SER A 6 -4.92 14.24 9.22
N LEU A 7 -4.47 13.61 8.14
CA LEU A 7 -3.27 14.02 7.44
C LEU A 7 -3.32 15.52 7.12
N ARG A 8 -2.36 16.28 7.64
CA ARG A 8 -2.19 17.71 7.34
C ARG A 8 -1.02 17.86 6.39
N LEU A 9 -1.30 18.33 5.17
CA LEU A 9 -0.30 18.64 4.17
C LEU A 9 -0.02 20.14 4.18
N ASN A 10 1.26 20.51 4.22
CA ASN A 10 1.67 21.90 4.02
C ASN A 10 1.69 22.27 2.52
N GLU A 11 1.96 23.53 2.19
CA GLU A 11 1.96 24.00 0.80
C GLU A 11 2.98 23.25 -0.08
N ALA A 12 4.20 23.01 0.41
CA ALA A 12 5.21 22.28 -0.34
C ALA A 12 4.80 20.82 -0.61
N GLN A 13 4.17 20.16 0.37
CA GLN A 13 3.64 18.81 0.21
C GLN A 13 2.45 18.80 -0.76
N LEU A 14 1.57 19.79 -0.72
CA LEU A 14 0.47 19.90 -1.69
C LEU A 14 0.97 20.11 -3.11
N VAL A 15 2.03 20.90 -3.30
CA VAL A 15 2.70 21.06 -4.60
C VAL A 15 3.27 19.72 -5.07
N ALA A 16 3.98 19.00 -4.22
CA ALA A 16 4.55 17.71 -4.60
C ALA A 16 3.47 16.64 -4.91
N VAL A 17 2.37 16.62 -4.14
CA VAL A 17 1.22 15.74 -4.45
C VAL A 17 0.58 16.15 -5.78
N ARG A 18 0.52 17.45 -6.09
CA ARG A 18 0.01 17.94 -7.37
C ARG A 18 0.89 17.53 -8.54
N GLU A 19 2.21 17.70 -8.43
CA GLU A 19 3.15 17.24 -9.46
C GLU A 19 3.03 15.73 -9.69
N THR A 20 2.84 14.95 -8.63
CA THR A 20 2.65 13.49 -8.75
C THR A 20 1.29 13.15 -9.37
N PHE A 21 0.24 13.93 -9.08
CA PHE A 21 -1.06 13.79 -9.73
C PHE A 21 -0.95 14.06 -11.23
N ASP A 22 -0.29 15.15 -11.62
CA ASP A 22 -0.10 15.51 -13.02
C ASP A 22 0.76 14.47 -13.76
N LEU A 23 1.66 13.76 -13.06
CA LEU A 23 2.41 12.62 -13.62
C LEU A 23 1.57 11.35 -13.80
N ALA A 24 0.52 11.18 -13.00
CA ALA A 24 -0.40 10.04 -13.11
C ALA A 24 -1.52 10.30 -14.14
N ASP A 25 -1.80 11.56 -14.46
CA ASP A 25 -2.75 12.02 -15.47
C ASP A 25 -2.16 11.86 -16.89
N ASP A 26 -2.26 10.65 -17.43
CA ASP A 26 -1.64 10.27 -18.71
C ASP A 26 -2.17 11.06 -19.93
N ASP A 27 -3.43 11.50 -19.92
CA ASP A 27 -4.04 12.26 -21.02
C ASP A 27 -4.08 13.77 -20.76
N SER A 28 -3.57 14.22 -19.61
CA SER A 28 -3.46 15.62 -19.21
C SER A 28 -4.81 16.34 -19.23
N ASP A 29 -5.90 15.62 -18.90
CA ASP A 29 -7.26 16.16 -18.88
C ASP A 29 -7.61 16.86 -17.54
N GLY A 30 -6.68 16.79 -16.57
CA GLY A 30 -6.81 17.34 -15.22
C GLY A 30 -7.50 16.39 -14.25
N LYS A 31 -7.72 15.13 -14.64
CA LYS A 31 -8.41 14.11 -13.85
C LYS A 31 -7.63 12.81 -13.86
N ILE A 32 -7.93 11.98 -12.87
CA ILE A 32 -7.39 10.63 -12.80
C ILE A 32 -8.50 9.61 -12.69
N ASN A 33 -8.33 8.49 -13.38
CA ASN A 33 -9.19 7.33 -13.23
C ASN A 33 -8.85 6.53 -11.96
N PHE A 34 -9.61 5.46 -11.71
CA PHE A 34 -9.48 4.66 -10.49
C PHE A 34 -8.09 4.00 -10.36
N ASP A 35 -7.52 3.50 -11.45
CA ASP A 35 -6.23 2.80 -11.44
C ASP A 35 -5.08 3.81 -11.24
N GLN A 36 -5.15 4.97 -11.89
CA GLN A 36 -4.22 6.09 -11.68
C GLN A 36 -4.27 6.57 -10.22
N ALA A 37 -5.46 6.63 -9.60
CA ALA A 37 -5.58 6.93 -8.17
C ALA A 37 -4.92 5.86 -7.28
N CYS A 38 -5.01 4.57 -7.64
CA CYS A 38 -4.31 3.50 -6.92
C CYS A 38 -2.79 3.68 -6.99
N ILE A 39 -2.26 3.96 -8.19
CA ILE A 39 -0.83 4.24 -8.40
C ILE A 39 -0.42 5.45 -7.57
N LEU A 40 -1.19 6.53 -7.62
CA LEU A 40 -0.88 7.74 -6.89
C LEU A 40 -0.82 7.48 -5.37
N PHE A 41 -1.75 6.72 -4.78
CA PHE A 41 -1.65 6.32 -3.37
C PHE A 41 -0.33 5.59 -3.04
N ARG A 42 0.12 4.69 -3.93
CA ARG A 42 1.41 3.98 -3.77
C ARG A 42 2.59 4.93 -3.85
N VAL A 43 2.61 5.82 -4.85
CA VAL A 43 3.71 6.78 -5.05
C VAL A 43 3.80 7.77 -3.90
N LEU A 44 2.67 8.16 -3.31
CA LEU A 44 2.62 9.00 -2.10
C LEU A 44 2.94 8.21 -0.80
N GLY A 45 3.43 6.97 -0.90
CA GLY A 45 3.98 6.19 0.21
C GLY A 45 3.00 5.32 0.98
N GLN A 46 1.77 5.09 0.50
CA GLN A 46 0.81 4.22 1.19
C GLN A 46 1.12 2.73 0.94
N THR A 47 1.36 1.99 2.01
CA THR A 47 1.75 0.56 1.99
C THR A 47 0.60 -0.40 2.37
N ILE A 48 -0.65 0.02 2.21
CA ILE A 48 -1.84 -0.83 2.49
C ILE A 48 -2.00 -1.97 1.47
N THR A 49 -2.76 -3.03 1.72
CA THR A 49 -2.89 -4.10 0.71
C THR A 49 -3.75 -3.66 -0.48
N ASP A 50 -3.67 -4.35 -1.62
CA ASP A 50 -4.44 -4.00 -2.82
C ASP A 50 -5.95 -4.09 -2.58
N ARG A 51 -6.40 -5.13 -1.88
CA ARG A 51 -7.81 -5.25 -1.47
C ARG A 51 -8.24 -4.08 -0.60
N ASP A 52 -7.44 -3.74 0.40
CA ASP A 52 -7.73 -2.65 1.33
C ASP A 52 -7.72 -1.29 0.63
N LEU A 53 -6.78 -1.06 -0.29
CA LEU A 53 -6.71 0.16 -1.10
C LEU A 53 -7.95 0.31 -1.97
N LYS A 54 -8.29 -0.72 -2.74
CA LYS A 54 -9.47 -0.72 -3.61
C LYS A 54 -10.75 -0.49 -2.81
N THR A 55 -10.89 -1.19 -1.68
CA THR A 55 -12.03 -1.02 -0.76
C THR A 55 -12.09 0.41 -0.23
N ALA A 56 -10.97 0.95 0.26
CA ALA A 56 -10.87 2.30 0.78
C ALA A 56 -11.25 3.35 -0.27
N LEU A 57 -10.76 3.21 -1.50
CA LEU A 57 -11.05 4.13 -2.60
C LEU A 57 -12.51 4.05 -3.02
N LEU A 58 -13.04 2.84 -3.25
CA LEU A 58 -14.43 2.65 -3.69
C LEU A 58 -15.41 3.25 -2.67
N GLU A 59 -15.21 3.01 -1.37
CA GLU A 59 -16.03 3.60 -0.30
C GLU A 59 -16.07 5.14 -0.28
N SER A 60 -15.14 5.81 -0.94
CA SER A 60 -15.06 7.28 -0.99
C SER A 60 -15.06 7.83 -2.40
N TRP A 61 -15.31 6.99 -3.40
CA TRP A 61 -15.35 7.41 -4.79
C TRP A 61 -16.62 8.24 -5.05
N PRO A 62 -16.50 9.46 -5.61
CA PRO A 62 -17.65 10.31 -5.88
C PRO A 62 -18.65 9.64 -6.82
N GLY A 63 -19.94 9.75 -6.50
CA GLY A 63 -21.02 9.21 -7.35
C GLY A 63 -21.24 7.70 -7.26
N LEU A 64 -20.47 6.99 -6.45
CA LEU A 64 -20.66 5.56 -6.21
C LEU A 64 -21.52 5.33 -4.96
N ASP A 65 -22.71 4.77 -5.13
CA ASP A 65 -23.59 4.38 -4.02
C ASP A 65 -23.40 2.89 -3.69
N ILE A 66 -22.72 2.60 -2.58
CA ILE A 66 -22.38 1.23 -2.15
C ILE A 66 -23.39 0.72 -1.09
N GLN A 67 -24.49 1.44 -0.84
CA GLN A 67 -25.39 1.11 0.28
C GLN A 67 -26.32 -0.10 0.05
N SER A 68 -26.19 -0.90 -1.02
CA SER A 68 -26.93 -2.16 -1.09
C SER A 68 -26.31 -3.21 -0.17
N GLU A 69 -26.88 -3.33 1.03
CA GLU A 69 -26.58 -4.35 2.04
C GLU A 69 -26.51 -5.76 1.44
N GLY A 70 -25.42 -6.50 1.71
CA GLY A 70 -25.42 -7.94 1.50
C GLY A 70 -24.16 -8.60 0.95
N SER A 71 -22.95 -8.06 1.14
CA SER A 71 -21.67 -8.80 1.27
C SER A 71 -20.49 -7.85 1.11
N ARG A 72 -19.90 -7.42 2.22
CA ARG A 72 -18.67 -6.60 2.22
C ARG A 72 -17.51 -7.28 1.45
N ASP A 73 -17.53 -8.61 1.31
CA ASP A 73 -16.52 -9.39 0.58
C ASP A 73 -16.84 -9.66 -0.91
N LYS A 74 -18.08 -9.46 -1.38
CA LYS A 74 -18.48 -9.83 -2.75
C LYS A 74 -18.95 -8.67 -3.62
N GLY A 75 -19.30 -7.53 -3.02
CA GLY A 75 -19.82 -6.35 -3.75
C GLY A 75 -18.76 -5.66 -4.60
N PHE A 76 -17.60 -5.36 -4.02
CA PHE A 76 -16.54 -4.58 -4.68
C PHE A 76 -15.89 -5.30 -5.87
N LYS A 77 -15.86 -6.64 -5.85
CA LYS A 77 -15.25 -7.45 -6.93
C LYS A 77 -16.02 -7.37 -8.26
N LYS A 78 -17.23 -6.81 -8.26
CA LYS A 78 -18.08 -6.66 -9.45
C LYS A 78 -18.15 -5.22 -9.97
N ILE A 79 -17.48 -4.28 -9.31
CA ILE A 79 -17.50 -2.89 -9.76
C ILE A 79 -16.53 -2.78 -10.94
N ASP A 80 -17.06 -2.36 -12.08
CA ASP A 80 -16.25 -1.99 -13.22
C ASP A 80 -15.60 -0.62 -12.95
N THR A 81 -14.34 -0.65 -12.53
CA THR A 81 -13.59 0.56 -12.18
C THR A 81 -13.34 1.46 -13.39
N ASN A 82 -13.39 0.92 -14.62
CA ASN A 82 -13.26 1.69 -15.85
C ASN A 82 -14.52 2.48 -16.20
N ALA A 83 -15.67 2.06 -15.65
CA ALA A 83 -16.94 2.77 -15.81
C ALA A 83 -17.13 3.89 -14.76
N LEU A 84 -16.22 4.00 -13.78
CA LEU A 84 -16.26 5.07 -12.80
C LEU A 84 -15.84 6.39 -13.44
N ALA A 85 -16.56 7.46 -13.11
CA ALA A 85 -16.17 8.80 -13.54
C ALA A 85 -14.80 9.17 -12.94
N PRO A 86 -13.87 9.73 -13.74
CA PRO A 86 -12.57 10.17 -13.24
C PRO A 86 -12.73 11.37 -12.31
N ILE A 87 -11.75 11.58 -11.43
CA ILE A 87 -11.81 12.59 -10.37
C ILE A 87 -10.73 13.66 -10.55
N GLU A 88 -11.08 14.90 -10.22
CA GLU A 88 -10.15 16.03 -10.18
C GLU A 88 -9.27 16.01 -8.91
N PHE A 89 -8.19 16.79 -8.92
CA PHE A 89 -7.23 16.90 -7.83
C PHE A 89 -7.88 17.15 -6.44
N ASP A 90 -8.86 18.05 -6.37
CA ASP A 90 -9.53 18.39 -5.11
C ASP A 90 -10.31 17.21 -4.52
N ALA A 91 -10.91 16.38 -5.38
CA ALA A 91 -11.58 15.16 -4.96
C ALA A 91 -10.55 14.12 -4.49
N PHE A 92 -9.44 13.96 -5.23
CA PHE A 92 -8.34 13.09 -4.82
C PHE A 92 -7.79 13.45 -3.44
N ILE A 93 -7.49 14.73 -3.17
CA ILE A 93 -6.96 15.18 -1.87
C ILE A 93 -7.93 14.88 -0.72
N LYS A 94 -9.24 15.01 -0.94
CA LYS A 94 -10.25 14.66 0.08
C LYS A 94 -10.20 13.17 0.40
N ILE A 95 -10.13 12.32 -0.63
CA ILE A 95 -10.04 10.86 -0.48
C ILE A 95 -8.72 10.49 0.21
N PHE A 96 -7.60 11.04 -0.25
CA PHE A 96 -6.27 10.79 0.30
C PHE A 96 -6.20 11.13 1.78
N ARG A 97 -6.67 12.31 2.19
CA ARG A 97 -6.71 12.68 3.62
C ARG A 97 -7.61 11.77 4.46
N ALA A 98 -8.73 11.31 3.90
CA ALA A 98 -9.69 10.47 4.60
C ALA A 98 -9.21 9.02 4.78
N LYS A 99 -8.41 8.53 3.81
CA LYS A 99 -7.95 7.14 3.73
C LYS A 99 -6.47 6.95 4.06
N TYR A 100 -5.73 8.04 4.27
CA TYR A 100 -4.33 8.01 4.71
C TYR A 100 -4.18 7.12 5.96
N LYS A 101 -3.28 6.15 5.87
CA LYS A 101 -2.77 5.38 6.99
C LYS A 101 -1.30 5.76 7.18
N VAL A 102 -0.89 5.89 8.45
CA VAL A 102 0.52 6.07 8.78
C VAL A 102 1.27 4.81 8.31
N PRO A 103 2.31 4.93 7.48
CA PRO A 103 3.12 3.78 7.09
C PRO A 103 3.72 3.08 8.32
N PHE A 104 3.92 1.78 8.23
CA PHE A 104 4.57 1.02 9.29
C PHE A 104 6.02 1.47 9.44
N ASP A 105 6.48 1.60 10.69
CA ASP A 105 7.89 1.77 10.98
C ASP A 105 8.63 0.42 10.98
N GLU A 106 9.95 0.49 11.03
CA GLU A 106 10.82 -0.69 10.99
C GLU A 106 10.50 -1.66 12.14
N ASN A 107 10.26 -1.14 13.35
CA ASN A 107 9.95 -1.94 14.53
C ASN A 107 8.64 -2.71 14.37
N THR A 108 7.60 -2.06 13.82
CA THR A 108 6.31 -2.71 13.59
C THR A 108 6.44 -3.91 12.65
N ILE A 109 7.30 -3.80 11.62
CA ILE A 109 7.56 -4.90 10.68
C ILE A 109 8.38 -6.01 11.36
N ILE A 110 9.40 -5.66 12.15
CA ILE A 110 10.21 -6.61 12.92
C ILE A 110 9.34 -7.41 13.89
N GLU A 111 8.46 -6.75 14.65
CA GLU A 111 7.54 -7.39 15.59
C GLU A 111 6.60 -8.39 14.90
N ALA A 112 6.19 -8.10 13.66
CA ALA A 112 5.37 -9.02 12.87
C ALA A 112 6.13 -10.30 12.49
N PHE A 113 7.44 -10.22 12.21
CA PHE A 113 8.28 -11.38 11.94
C PHE A 113 8.61 -12.19 13.21
N GLN A 114 8.80 -11.51 14.35
CA GLN A 114 9.13 -12.14 15.64
C GLN A 114 8.06 -13.12 16.12
N VAL A 115 6.82 -12.99 15.67
CA VAL A 115 5.76 -13.99 15.91
C VAL A 115 6.17 -15.40 15.42
N PHE A 116 7.06 -15.47 14.44
CA PHE A 116 7.56 -16.73 13.84
C PHE A 116 8.99 -17.09 14.28
N ASP A 117 9.63 -16.26 15.11
CA ASP A 117 11.00 -16.42 15.62
C ASP A 117 10.99 -16.31 17.16
N PRO A 118 10.50 -17.36 17.87
CA PRO A 118 10.31 -17.32 19.32
C PRO A 118 11.61 -17.12 20.10
N ASP A 119 12.74 -17.50 19.51
CA ASP A 119 14.07 -17.36 20.09
C ASP A 119 14.70 -15.98 19.80
N ASN A 120 14.01 -15.11 19.06
CA ASN A 120 14.48 -13.78 18.62
C ASN A 120 15.88 -13.81 18.00
N THR A 121 16.11 -14.79 17.13
CA THR A 121 17.37 -14.95 16.39
C THR A 121 17.60 -13.85 15.36
N GLY A 122 16.55 -13.18 14.90
CA GLY A 122 16.61 -12.21 13.80
C GLY A 122 16.63 -12.88 12.41
N LEU A 123 16.55 -14.21 12.34
CA LEU A 123 16.66 -14.98 11.11
C LEU A 123 15.34 -15.68 10.78
N MET A 124 15.04 -15.79 9.48
CA MET A 124 13.90 -16.56 8.99
C MET A 124 14.31 -17.44 7.80
N PRO A 125 13.87 -18.71 7.74
CA PRO A 125 14.05 -19.55 6.56
C PRO A 125 13.24 -19.01 5.37
N ALA A 126 13.86 -18.92 4.19
CA ALA A 126 13.22 -18.41 2.98
C ALA A 126 11.95 -19.20 2.60
N ASN A 127 11.97 -20.53 2.75
CA ASN A 127 10.81 -21.37 2.47
C ASN A 127 9.62 -21.08 3.40
N SER A 128 9.90 -20.82 4.69
CA SER A 128 8.87 -20.43 5.66
C SER A 128 8.28 -19.07 5.32
N PHE A 129 9.12 -18.13 4.86
CA PHE A 129 8.66 -16.83 4.38
C PHE A 129 7.75 -16.95 3.15
N ILE A 130 8.14 -17.76 2.15
CA ILE A 130 7.30 -18.03 0.97
C ILE A 130 5.94 -18.57 1.39
N GLN A 131 5.92 -19.60 2.25
CA GLN A 131 4.67 -20.17 2.74
C GLN A 131 3.82 -19.11 3.47
N LEU A 132 4.43 -18.32 4.35
CA LEU A 132 3.72 -17.29 5.10
C LEU A 132 3.08 -16.27 4.16
N MET A 133 3.85 -15.70 3.23
CA MET A 133 3.41 -14.63 2.32
C MET A 133 2.39 -15.10 1.29
N THR A 134 2.43 -16.38 0.89
CA THR A 134 1.52 -16.94 -0.12
C THR A 134 0.26 -17.59 0.49
N THR A 135 0.15 -17.69 1.82
CA THR A 135 -0.99 -18.37 2.46
C THR A 135 -1.75 -17.51 3.48
N ALA A 136 -1.09 -16.53 4.10
CA ALA A 136 -1.72 -15.68 5.11
C ALA A 136 -2.36 -14.42 4.50
N GLY A 137 -3.47 -13.96 5.08
CA GLY A 137 -4.08 -12.67 4.77
C GLY A 137 -4.53 -12.51 3.32
N GLU A 138 -3.89 -11.59 2.60
CA GLU A 138 -4.00 -11.45 1.15
C GLU A 138 -2.77 -12.09 0.51
N PRO A 139 -2.91 -13.32 -0.06
CA PRO A 139 -1.79 -14.04 -0.65
C PRO A 139 -1.04 -13.19 -1.67
N VAL A 140 0.26 -13.04 -1.43
CA VAL A 140 1.16 -12.38 -2.37
C VAL A 140 1.55 -13.36 -3.46
N PRO A 141 1.54 -12.95 -4.75
CA PRO A 141 2.02 -13.78 -5.85
C PRO A 141 3.45 -14.27 -5.62
N THR A 142 3.74 -15.52 -5.96
CA THR A 142 5.05 -16.13 -5.69
C THR A 142 6.21 -15.35 -6.32
N ASN A 143 6.02 -14.81 -7.53
CA ASN A 143 7.01 -13.97 -8.20
C ASN A 143 7.35 -12.70 -7.40
N ASP A 144 6.36 -12.05 -6.77
CA ASP A 144 6.60 -10.85 -5.95
C ASP A 144 7.31 -11.21 -4.64
N VAL A 145 7.06 -12.42 -4.09
CA VAL A 145 7.78 -12.92 -2.92
C VAL A 145 9.23 -13.27 -3.25
N GLU A 146 9.50 -13.80 -4.45
CA GLU A 146 10.85 -14.05 -4.94
C GLU A 146 11.65 -12.74 -5.05
N ASP A 147 11.04 -11.67 -5.53
CA ASP A 147 11.67 -10.33 -5.56
C ASP A 147 12.01 -9.81 -4.15
N LEU A 148 11.14 -10.05 -3.17
CA LEU A 148 11.42 -9.74 -1.76
C LEU A 148 12.60 -10.54 -1.20
N LEU A 149 12.73 -11.81 -1.58
CA LEU A 149 13.85 -12.66 -1.15
C LEU A 149 15.18 -12.24 -1.79
N LEU A 150 15.15 -11.74 -3.03
CA LEU A 150 16.32 -11.09 -3.63
C LEU A 150 16.75 -9.86 -2.83
N LEU A 151 15.79 -9.06 -2.37
CA LEU A 151 16.06 -7.92 -1.48
C LEU A 151 16.56 -8.36 -0.10
N ALA A 152 16.09 -9.49 0.42
CA ALA A 152 16.45 -10.00 1.74
C ALA A 152 17.88 -10.55 1.83
N ASN A 153 18.52 -10.86 0.69
CA ASN A 153 19.87 -11.42 0.62
C ASN A 153 19.99 -12.74 1.42
N VAL A 154 19.23 -13.75 0.98
CA VAL A 154 19.26 -15.11 1.54
C VAL A 154 20.68 -15.68 1.52
N ASP A 155 21.11 -16.22 2.65
CA ASP A 155 22.42 -16.83 2.82
C ASP A 155 22.48 -18.24 2.22
N LYS A 156 23.67 -18.84 2.29
CA LYS A 156 23.94 -20.20 1.78
C LYS A 156 23.15 -21.29 2.51
N ASP A 157 22.67 -21.02 3.72
CA ASP A 157 21.94 -21.95 4.58
C ASP A 157 20.42 -21.80 4.38
N GLY A 158 19.99 -20.90 3.48
CA GLY A 158 18.60 -20.67 3.12
C GLY A 158 17.86 -19.74 4.06
N ASN A 159 18.57 -18.97 4.90
CA ASN A 159 17.99 -18.02 5.84
C ASN A 159 18.27 -16.58 5.44
N PHE A 160 17.49 -15.64 5.95
CA PHE A 160 17.77 -14.21 5.80
C PHE A 160 17.51 -13.47 7.11
N ASP A 161 18.15 -12.31 7.24
CA ASP A 161 17.94 -11.39 8.35
C ASP A 161 16.69 -10.54 8.07
N TYR A 162 15.60 -10.82 8.78
CA TYR A 162 14.34 -10.11 8.56
C TYR A 162 14.36 -8.69 9.14
N THR A 163 15.27 -8.37 10.06
CA THR A 163 15.45 -7.00 10.57
C THR A 163 16.07 -6.12 9.49
N GLN A 164 17.02 -6.66 8.75
CA GLN A 164 17.62 -5.98 7.60
C GLN A 164 16.64 -5.86 6.44
N LEU A 165 15.77 -6.85 6.23
CA LEU A 165 14.68 -6.73 5.26
C LEU A 165 13.69 -5.63 5.67
N ALA A 166 13.25 -5.59 6.93
CA ALA A 166 12.35 -4.56 7.45
C ALA A 166 12.91 -3.15 7.23
N LYS A 167 14.18 -2.94 7.56
CA LYS A 167 14.88 -1.67 7.31
C LYS A 167 14.86 -1.28 5.83
N ARG A 168 15.20 -2.22 4.93
CA ARG A 168 15.19 -1.98 3.48
C ARG A 168 13.80 -1.63 2.96
N LEU A 169 12.75 -2.25 3.50
CA LEU A 169 11.37 -1.97 3.11
C LEU A 169 10.91 -0.57 3.53
N VAL A 170 11.35 -0.08 4.69
CA VAL A 170 11.03 1.27 5.18
C VAL A 170 11.86 2.35 4.48
N GLU A 171 13.15 2.08 4.24
CA GLU A 171 14.04 3.00 3.51
C GLU A 171 13.62 3.13 2.03
N GLY A 172 13.05 2.07 1.46
CA GLY A 172 12.66 2.00 0.07
C GLY A 172 13.87 2.01 -0.89
N PRO A 173 13.62 2.11 -2.21
CA PRO A 173 14.68 2.15 -3.20
C PRO A 173 15.52 3.43 -3.04
N LYS A 174 16.85 3.30 -3.08
CA LYS A 174 17.75 4.45 -3.09
C LYS A 174 17.35 5.43 -4.20
N ASN A 175 17.16 6.69 -3.86
CA ASN A 175 16.75 7.82 -4.73
C ASN A 175 15.25 7.98 -5.01
N VAL A 176 14.36 7.22 -4.35
CA VAL A 176 12.92 7.49 -4.39
C VAL A 176 12.54 8.32 -3.16
N ARG A 177 12.08 9.56 -3.37
CA ARG A 177 11.58 10.42 -2.28
C ARG A 177 10.15 10.03 -1.95
N VAL A 178 9.90 9.60 -0.71
CA VAL A 178 8.55 9.43 -0.17
C VAL A 178 8.17 10.74 0.54
N LEU A 179 6.88 11.10 0.48
CA LEU A 179 6.32 12.35 1.02
C LEU A 179 6.14 12.39 2.54
#